data_AF-A0A3C0G9Z0-F1
#
_entry.id   AF-A0A3C0G9Z0-F1
#
_cell.length_a   1.000
_cell.length_b   1.000
_cell.length_c   1.000
_cell.angle_alpha   90.00
_cell.angle_beta   90.00
_cell.angle_gamma   90.00
#
_symmetry.space_group_name_H-M   'P 1'
#
loop_
_entity.id
_entity.type
_entity.pdbx_description
1 polymer ?
#
loop_
_entity_poly.entity_id
_entity_poly.type
_entity_poly.pdbx_seq_one_letter_code
_entity_poly.pdbx_strand_id
1 'polypeptide(L)'
;MKKEEINKEFNLSYEDKENADEQVESKCIDCIFETLPKLCEHNQIEFKSESDIRLVREEDNQEHYRIKGFCKWFRDQLWKTAHKGKDLKTIAQKENQVNISLIIIVRDDLSGIESLPEKLKKQEIPIRRVVFALASLKASYTDLILKIKENFEDTGIDVKAQRMLAKEIMDDDLKIIDEAFKAVRTGYYSVFELGYEIPEDWSFKINNALNKENKPICYIRPIEGINGMTAQTLMHSFL
;
A
#
# COMPACT_ATOMS: atom_id res chain seq x y z
N MET A 1 13.00 -21.98 -5.78
CA MET A 1 12.46 -22.57 -7.02
C MET A 1 12.76 -21.62 -8.16
N LYS A 2 13.42 -22.11 -9.21
CA LYS A 2 13.63 -21.33 -10.44
C LYS A 2 12.29 -21.19 -11.17
N LYS A 3 12.11 -20.13 -11.96
CA LYS A 3 10.87 -19.84 -12.72
C LYS A 3 10.41 -21.04 -13.59
N GLU A 4 11.40 -21.76 -14.13
CA GLU A 4 11.22 -22.96 -14.93
C GLU A 4 10.63 -24.15 -14.15
N GLU A 5 10.91 -24.24 -12.86
CA GLU A 5 10.39 -25.29 -11.98
C GLU A 5 8.92 -25.03 -11.65
N ILE A 6 8.54 -23.74 -11.45
CA ILE A 6 7.15 -23.31 -11.21
C ILE A 6 6.29 -23.61 -12.44
N ASN A 7 6.73 -23.23 -13.65
CA ASN A 7 5.94 -23.45 -14.86
C ASN A 7 5.68 -24.95 -15.12
N LYS A 8 6.66 -25.81 -14.81
CA LYS A 8 6.49 -27.27 -14.91
C LYS A 8 5.54 -27.84 -13.86
N GLU A 9 5.66 -27.39 -12.61
CA GLU A 9 4.85 -27.90 -11.50
C GLU A 9 3.36 -27.57 -11.69
N PHE A 10 3.05 -26.41 -12.27
CA PHE A 10 1.68 -25.95 -12.50
C PHE A 10 1.17 -26.15 -13.93
N ASN A 11 1.92 -26.86 -14.78
CA ASN A 11 1.58 -27.12 -16.19
C ASN A 11 1.22 -25.84 -16.98
N LEU A 12 1.93 -24.74 -16.68
CA LEU A 12 1.72 -23.45 -17.32
C LEU A 12 2.49 -23.43 -18.65
N SER A 13 1.79 -23.35 -19.78
CA SER A 13 2.39 -23.28 -21.13
C SER A 13 2.94 -21.89 -21.48
N TYR A 14 3.34 -21.10 -20.49
CA TYR A 14 3.75 -19.71 -20.68
C TYR A 14 5.23 -19.67 -21.10
N GLU A 15 5.46 -19.55 -22.41
CA GLU A 15 6.74 -19.11 -22.95
C GLU A 15 6.79 -17.58 -22.83
N ASP A 16 7.73 -17.02 -22.06
CA ASP A 16 8.10 -15.61 -22.15
C ASP A 16 8.73 -15.37 -23.55
N LYS A 17 7.90 -15.29 -24.59
CA LYS A 17 8.32 -14.60 -25.80
C LYS A 17 8.31 -13.14 -25.44
N GLU A 18 9.45 -12.62 -25.01
CA GLU A 18 9.67 -11.17 -24.93
C GLU A 18 9.46 -10.60 -26.34
N ASN A 19 8.22 -10.19 -26.65
CA ASN A 19 7.98 -9.23 -27.71
C ASN A 19 8.61 -7.93 -27.21
N ALA A 20 9.85 -7.67 -27.62
CA ALA A 20 10.62 -6.49 -27.25
C ALA A 20 9.89 -5.17 -27.61
N ASP A 21 8.88 -5.23 -28.48
CA ASP A 21 8.12 -4.08 -29.00
C ASP A 21 6.90 -3.68 -28.15
N GLU A 22 6.50 -4.46 -27.13
CA GLU A 22 5.34 -4.14 -26.27
C GLU A 22 5.72 -3.92 -24.80
N GLN A 23 6.86 -3.27 -24.53
CA GLN A 23 7.18 -2.83 -23.18
C GLN A 23 6.44 -1.53 -22.87
N VAL A 24 5.66 -1.52 -21.77
CA VAL A 24 5.09 -0.28 -21.23
C VAL A 24 6.24 0.64 -20.86
N GLU A 25 6.28 1.86 -21.41
CA GLU A 25 7.29 2.87 -21.12
C GLU A 25 6.62 4.19 -20.72
N SER A 26 7.25 4.93 -19.81
CA SER A 26 6.87 6.32 -19.48
C SER A 26 7.87 7.28 -20.09
N LYS A 27 7.39 8.22 -20.91
CA LYS A 27 8.22 9.26 -21.55
C LYS A 27 8.29 10.50 -20.67
N CYS A 28 9.49 10.93 -20.29
CA CYS A 28 9.65 12.10 -19.43
C CYS A 28 9.32 13.42 -20.14
N ILE A 29 9.46 13.51 -21.46
CA ILE A 29 9.15 14.71 -22.26
C ILE A 29 7.71 15.22 -22.06
N ASP A 30 6.77 14.31 -21.80
CA ASP A 30 5.36 14.66 -21.59
C ASP A 30 5.05 15.04 -20.13
N CYS A 31 6.03 14.95 -19.23
CA CYS A 31 5.87 15.15 -17.81
C CYS A 31 6.17 16.59 -17.39
N ILE A 32 5.26 17.20 -16.64
CA ILE A 32 5.43 18.57 -16.11
C ILE A 32 6.53 18.71 -15.05
N PHE A 33 7.00 17.60 -14.49
CA PHE A 33 8.06 17.55 -13.49
C PHE A 33 9.43 17.22 -14.10
N GLU A 34 9.52 17.13 -15.42
CA GLU A 34 10.80 17.10 -16.11
C GLU A 34 11.45 18.48 -16.04
N THR A 35 12.71 18.51 -15.63
CA THR A 35 13.57 19.69 -15.68
C THR A 35 14.72 19.40 -16.64
N LEU A 36 14.83 20.21 -17.68
CA LEU A 36 15.89 20.05 -18.66
C LEU A 36 17.22 20.62 -18.15
N PRO A 37 18.37 20.02 -18.51
CA PRO A 37 18.51 18.70 -19.13
C PRO A 37 18.50 17.59 -18.08
N LYS A 38 17.73 16.52 -18.30
CA LYS A 38 17.89 15.22 -17.59
C LYS A 38 17.66 15.25 -16.07
N LEU A 39 16.75 16.08 -15.57
CA LEU A 39 16.40 16.11 -14.16
C LEU A 39 14.90 15.85 -13.99
N CYS A 40 14.56 15.23 -12.87
CA CYS A 40 13.18 15.08 -12.41
C CYS A 40 13.09 15.74 -11.05
N GLU A 41 12.13 16.63 -10.82
CA GLU A 41 11.96 17.33 -9.53
C GLU A 41 11.69 16.38 -8.33
N HIS A 42 11.39 15.12 -8.63
CA HIS A 42 11.13 14.03 -7.68
C HIS A 42 12.24 12.97 -7.66
N ASN A 43 13.39 13.24 -8.30
CA ASN A 43 14.59 12.39 -8.34
C ASN A 43 14.31 10.93 -8.74
N GLN A 44 13.25 10.67 -9.52
CA GLN A 44 12.85 9.30 -9.85
C GLN A 44 13.90 8.53 -10.63
N ILE A 45 14.76 9.25 -11.36
CA ILE A 45 15.85 8.69 -12.15
C ILE A 45 16.97 8.15 -11.23
N GLU A 46 17.22 8.79 -10.09
CA GLU A 46 18.28 8.41 -9.14
C GLU A 46 17.98 7.09 -8.42
N PHE A 47 16.70 6.73 -8.29
CA PHE A 47 16.24 5.53 -7.59
C PHE A 47 15.97 4.34 -8.52
N LYS A 48 16.34 4.44 -9.80
CA LYS A 48 16.11 3.42 -10.82
C LYS A 48 17.43 2.81 -11.24
N SER A 49 17.42 1.52 -11.57
CA SER A 49 18.61 0.87 -12.10
C SER A 49 18.91 1.40 -13.51
N GLU A 50 20.18 1.38 -13.93
CA GLU A 50 20.57 1.78 -15.29
C GLU A 50 19.82 0.96 -16.37
N SER A 51 19.40 -0.27 -16.06
CA SER A 51 18.60 -1.12 -16.95
C SER A 51 17.13 -0.69 -17.12
N ASP A 52 16.61 0.13 -16.20
CA ASP A 52 15.22 0.60 -16.18
C ASP A 52 15.04 1.96 -16.88
N ILE A 53 16.14 2.62 -17.25
CA ILE A 53 16.13 3.96 -17.84
C ILE A 53 16.89 3.93 -19.15
N ARG A 54 16.32 4.56 -20.18
CA ARG A 54 16.98 4.79 -21.47
C ARG A 54 17.01 6.28 -21.74
N LEU A 55 18.14 6.79 -22.19
CA LEU A 55 18.23 8.15 -22.70
C LEU A 55 17.93 8.12 -24.20
N VAL A 56 16.96 8.91 -24.65
CA VAL A 56 16.52 8.97 -26.03
C VAL A 56 16.46 10.42 -26.47
N ARG A 57 16.94 10.72 -27.68
CA ARG A 57 16.73 12.03 -28.31
C ARG A 57 15.34 12.05 -28.92
N GLU A 58 14.50 12.96 -28.46
CA GLU A 58 13.10 13.08 -28.91
C GLU A 58 12.96 14.16 -30.01
N GLU A 59 11.72 14.44 -30.42
CA GLU A 59 11.37 15.32 -31.54
C GLU A 59 11.89 16.76 -31.41
N ASP A 60 12.12 17.22 -30.18
CA ASP A 60 12.65 18.56 -29.87
C ASP A 60 14.19 18.65 -29.98
N ASN A 61 14.85 17.58 -30.44
CA ASN A 61 16.30 17.39 -30.50
C ASN A 61 17.03 17.38 -29.14
N GLN A 62 16.31 17.34 -28.02
CA GLN A 62 16.88 17.23 -26.69
C GLN A 62 16.88 15.78 -26.21
N GLU A 63 17.71 15.51 -25.20
CA GLU A 63 17.83 14.18 -24.61
C GLU A 63 16.89 14.06 -23.41
N HIS A 64 15.96 13.12 -23.50
CA HIS A 64 14.97 12.82 -22.46
C HIS A 64 15.15 11.40 -21.94
N TYR A 65 14.65 11.15 -20.74
CA TYR A 65 14.59 9.79 -20.21
C TYR A 65 13.30 9.09 -20.63
N ARG A 66 13.44 7.81 -20.98
CA ARG A 66 12.36 6.83 -21.04
C ARG A 66 12.54 5.84 -19.92
N ILE A 67 11.51 5.66 -19.12
CA ILE A 67 11.51 4.74 -17.99
C ILE A 67 10.75 3.49 -18.41
N LYS A 68 11.35 2.31 -18.26
CA LYS A 68 10.63 1.04 -18.40
C LYS A 68 9.58 0.92 -17.30
N GLY A 69 8.36 0.63 -17.70
CA GLY A 69 7.17 0.59 -16.86
C GLY A 69 6.52 1.95 -16.64
N PHE A 70 5.67 2.01 -15.61
CA PHE A 70 4.91 3.20 -15.26
C PHE A 70 5.63 4.05 -14.21
N CYS A 71 5.84 5.34 -14.49
CA CYS A 71 6.30 6.31 -13.51
C CYS A 71 5.10 6.91 -12.76
N LYS A 72 4.96 6.58 -11.47
CA LYS A 72 3.87 7.11 -10.62
C LYS A 72 3.87 8.63 -10.44
N TRP A 73 4.99 9.30 -10.70
CA TRP A 73 5.11 10.75 -10.63
C TRP A 73 4.79 11.45 -11.95
N PHE A 74 4.56 10.70 -13.03
CA PHE A 74 4.21 11.27 -14.31
C PHE A 74 2.91 12.08 -14.21
N ARG A 75 2.92 13.33 -14.67
CA ARG A 75 1.75 14.20 -14.77
C ARG A 75 1.87 15.04 -16.02
N ASP A 76 0.78 15.18 -16.77
CA ASP A 76 0.73 15.92 -18.02
C ASP A 76 0.29 17.39 -17.82
N GLN A 77 0.25 18.14 -18.91
CA GLN A 77 -0.17 19.55 -18.88
C GLN A 77 -1.66 19.72 -18.53
N LEU A 78 -2.51 18.73 -18.82
CA LEU A 78 -3.92 18.74 -18.44
C LEU A 78 -4.06 18.68 -16.92
N TRP A 79 -3.30 17.81 -16.27
CA TRP A 79 -3.26 17.71 -14.81
C TRP A 79 -2.76 19.01 -14.17
N LYS A 80 -1.72 19.63 -14.73
CA LYS A 80 -1.25 20.96 -14.29
C LYS A 80 -2.33 22.03 -14.38
N THR A 81 -3.09 22.02 -15.47
CA THR A 81 -4.19 22.97 -15.69
C THR A 81 -5.30 22.78 -14.68
N ALA A 82 -5.66 21.53 -14.36
CA ALA A 82 -6.67 21.21 -13.34
C ALA A 82 -6.27 21.65 -11.92
N HIS A 83 -4.96 21.77 -11.64
CA HIS A 83 -4.40 22.15 -10.33
C HIS A 83 -3.79 23.56 -10.32
N LYS A 84 -4.19 24.42 -11.26
CA LYS A 84 -3.67 25.79 -11.39
C LYS A 84 -3.79 26.57 -10.09
N GLY A 85 -2.71 27.28 -9.73
CA GLY A 85 -2.64 28.11 -8.53
C GLY A 85 -2.37 27.34 -7.23
N LYS A 86 -2.12 26.04 -7.31
CA LYS A 86 -1.72 25.20 -6.16
C LYS A 86 -0.25 24.78 -6.28
N ASP A 87 0.31 24.32 -5.17
CA ASP A 87 1.62 23.66 -5.16
C ASP A 87 1.49 22.24 -5.76
N LEU A 88 1.89 22.12 -7.02
CA LEU A 88 1.81 20.88 -7.81
C LEU A 88 2.61 19.75 -7.17
N LYS A 89 3.77 20.04 -6.61
CA LYS A 89 4.65 19.04 -5.98
C LYS A 89 3.97 18.42 -4.77
N THR A 90 3.40 19.27 -3.92
CA THR A 90 2.67 18.83 -2.72
C THR A 90 1.42 18.02 -3.09
N ILE A 91 0.70 18.38 -4.16
CA ILE A 91 -0.47 17.61 -4.60
C ILE A 91 -0.04 16.24 -5.14
N ALA A 92 0.94 16.19 -6.04
CA ALA A 92 1.43 14.92 -6.58
C ALA A 92 1.96 14.01 -5.47
N GLN A 93 2.63 14.57 -4.46
CA GLN A 93 3.06 13.83 -3.27
C GLN A 93 1.88 13.23 -2.51
N LYS A 94 0.80 13.99 -2.30
CA LYS A 94 -0.42 13.51 -1.63
C LYS A 94 -1.15 12.44 -2.44
N GLU A 95 -1.27 12.62 -3.75
CA GLU A 95 -1.89 11.63 -4.64
C GLU A 95 -1.13 10.30 -4.67
N ASN A 96 0.20 10.37 -4.61
CA ASN A 96 1.07 9.20 -4.62
C ASN A 96 1.21 8.53 -3.24
N GLN A 97 0.60 9.07 -2.17
CA GLN A 97 0.67 8.44 -0.86
C GLN A 97 0.09 7.03 -0.91
N VAL A 98 0.75 6.11 -0.20
CA VAL A 98 0.26 4.74 -0.09
C VAL A 98 -1.10 4.73 0.62
N ASN A 99 -2.07 4.04 0.02
CA ASN A 99 -3.35 3.79 0.67
C ASN A 99 -3.24 2.50 1.48
N ILE A 100 -3.23 2.63 2.81
CA ILE A 100 -3.09 1.53 3.76
C ILE A 100 -4.38 1.35 4.57
N SER A 101 -4.82 0.11 4.70
CA SER A 101 -5.80 -0.32 5.70
C SER A 101 -5.09 -1.02 6.86
N LEU A 102 -5.70 -1.00 8.04
CA LEU A 102 -5.27 -1.84 9.15
C LEU A 102 -6.30 -2.95 9.39
N ILE A 103 -5.82 -4.16 9.61
CA ILE A 103 -6.60 -5.24 10.22
C ILE A 103 -6.17 -5.29 11.68
N ILE A 104 -7.11 -5.05 12.58
CA ILE A 104 -6.89 -5.10 14.03
C ILE A 104 -7.60 -6.33 14.56
N ILE A 105 -6.83 -7.34 14.98
CA ILE A 105 -7.36 -8.54 15.59
C ILE A 105 -7.73 -8.22 17.04
N VAL A 106 -8.98 -8.44 17.40
CA VAL A 106 -9.51 -8.20 18.74
C VAL A 106 -9.88 -9.54 19.34
N ARG A 107 -9.21 -9.90 20.43
CA ARG A 107 -9.54 -11.09 21.23
C ARG A 107 -10.36 -10.67 22.45
N ASP A 108 -10.11 -11.31 23.59
CA ASP A 108 -10.84 -11.04 24.82
C ASP A 108 -10.39 -9.74 25.52
N ASP A 109 -9.20 -9.23 25.22
CA ASP A 109 -8.69 -7.98 25.78
C ASP A 109 -9.04 -6.78 24.88
N LEU A 110 -9.54 -5.73 25.51
CA LEU A 110 -9.88 -4.45 24.88
C LEU A 110 -8.96 -3.32 25.30
N SER A 111 -7.90 -3.64 26.03
CA SER A 111 -6.87 -2.68 26.39
C SER A 111 -6.35 -1.99 25.12
N GLY A 112 -6.26 -0.66 25.18
CA GLY A 112 -5.75 0.15 24.07
C GLY A 112 -6.76 0.61 23.03
N ILE A 113 -8.02 0.11 23.03
CA ILE A 113 -9.04 0.56 22.06
C ILE A 113 -9.29 2.08 22.12
N GLU A 114 -9.31 2.65 23.32
CA GLU A 114 -9.54 4.09 23.55
C GLU A 114 -8.39 4.96 23.05
N SER A 115 -7.15 4.44 23.13
CA SER A 115 -5.95 5.15 22.70
C SER A 115 -5.66 5.00 21.20
N LEU A 116 -6.21 3.96 20.57
CA LEU A 116 -5.89 3.58 19.21
C LEU A 116 -6.19 4.70 18.19
N PRO A 117 -7.34 5.39 18.21
CA PRO A 117 -7.62 6.45 17.26
C PRO A 117 -6.57 7.56 17.25
N GLU A 118 -6.14 8.01 18.43
CA GLU A 118 -5.13 9.06 18.55
C GLU A 118 -3.77 8.59 18.04
N LYS A 119 -3.40 7.32 18.27
CA LYS A 119 -2.20 6.72 17.66
C LYS A 119 -2.29 6.67 16.14
N LEU A 120 -3.45 6.34 15.57
CA LEU A 120 -3.64 6.29 14.13
C LEU A 120 -3.64 7.68 13.48
N LYS A 121 -4.17 8.70 14.17
CA LYS A 121 -4.14 10.10 13.70
C LYS A 121 -2.73 10.69 13.67
N LYS A 122 -1.83 10.23 14.55
CA LYS A 122 -0.42 10.66 14.59
C LYS A 122 0.42 10.12 13.43
N GLN A 123 -0.07 9.12 12.70
CA GLN A 123 0.64 8.57 11.55
C GLN A 123 0.78 9.62 10.44
N GLU A 124 1.98 9.80 9.90
CA GLU A 124 2.23 10.80 8.85
C GLU A 124 1.38 10.55 7.61
N ILE A 125 1.24 9.29 7.23
CA ILE A 125 0.33 8.87 6.16
C ILE A 125 -0.98 8.39 6.79
N PRO A 126 -2.11 9.05 6.49
CA PRO A 126 -3.39 8.71 7.09
C PRO A 126 -3.81 7.27 6.79
N ILE A 127 -4.23 6.56 7.84
CA ILE A 127 -4.86 5.25 7.70
C ILE A 127 -6.25 5.43 7.10
N ARG A 128 -6.49 4.79 5.96
CA ARG A 128 -7.73 4.99 5.18
C ARG A 128 -8.91 4.22 5.75
N ARG A 129 -8.67 3.01 6.24
CA ARG A 129 -9.69 2.13 6.82
C ARG A 129 -9.09 1.24 7.90
N VAL A 130 -9.86 0.99 8.94
CA VAL A 130 -9.56 -0.01 9.98
C VAL A 130 -10.62 -1.10 9.93
N VAL A 131 -10.18 -2.35 9.84
CA VAL A 131 -11.00 -3.56 9.90
C VAL A 131 -10.74 -4.23 11.24
N PHE A 132 -11.72 -4.21 12.14
CA PHE A 132 -11.65 -4.95 13.39
C PHE A 132 -12.12 -6.39 13.18
N ALA A 133 -11.19 -7.33 13.33
CA ALA A 133 -11.46 -8.75 13.29
C ALA A 133 -11.76 -9.25 14.71
N LEU A 134 -13.05 -9.39 15.03
CA LEU A 134 -13.54 -9.72 16.36
C LEU A 134 -13.51 -11.24 16.58
N ALA A 135 -12.42 -11.72 17.16
CA ALA A 135 -12.12 -13.10 17.52
C ALA A 135 -12.17 -13.31 19.05
N SER A 136 -13.23 -12.80 19.70
CA SER A 136 -13.49 -13.02 21.13
C SER A 136 -14.55 -14.10 21.34
N LEU A 137 -14.30 -14.95 22.33
CA LEU A 137 -15.26 -15.96 22.80
C LEU A 137 -16.04 -15.49 24.04
N LYS A 138 -15.55 -14.48 24.75
CA LYS A 138 -16.09 -14.05 26.04
C LYS A 138 -16.91 -12.77 25.98
N ALA A 139 -16.52 -11.81 25.15
CA ALA A 139 -17.18 -10.52 25.08
C ALA A 139 -18.45 -10.56 24.21
N SER A 140 -19.47 -9.82 24.63
CA SER A 140 -20.65 -9.55 23.79
C SER A 140 -20.21 -8.79 22.54
N TYR A 141 -20.49 -9.37 21.37
CA TYR A 141 -20.16 -8.75 20.08
C TYR A 141 -20.80 -7.37 19.90
N THR A 142 -22.02 -7.20 20.42
CA THR A 142 -22.72 -5.92 20.40
C THR A 142 -21.95 -4.86 21.18
N ASP A 143 -21.44 -5.22 22.36
CA ASP A 143 -20.69 -4.32 23.23
C ASP A 143 -19.35 -3.94 22.59
N LEU A 144 -18.70 -4.89 21.91
CA LEU A 144 -17.49 -4.63 21.13
C LEU A 144 -17.73 -3.62 20.01
N ILE A 145 -18.81 -3.81 19.23
CA ILE A 145 -19.18 -2.87 18.18
C ILE A 145 -19.47 -1.49 18.77
N LEU A 146 -20.22 -1.41 19.87
CA LEU A 146 -20.56 -0.14 20.50
C LEU A 146 -19.29 0.61 20.93
N LYS A 147 -18.37 -0.07 21.63
CA LYS A 147 -17.08 0.52 22.02
C LYS A 147 -16.25 0.97 20.82
N ILE A 148 -16.20 0.17 19.75
CA ILE A 148 -15.49 0.57 18.53
C ILE A 148 -16.13 1.83 17.93
N LYS A 149 -17.46 1.89 17.86
CA LYS A 149 -18.15 3.06 17.33
C LYS A 149 -17.90 4.30 18.19
N GLU A 150 -18.08 4.20 19.50
CA GLU A 150 -17.88 5.30 20.46
C GLU A 150 -16.47 5.92 20.33
N ASN A 151 -15.44 5.09 20.12
CA ASN A 151 -14.06 5.57 19.99
C ASN A 151 -13.70 6.08 18.59
N PHE A 152 -14.43 5.69 17.54
CA PHE A 152 -14.07 5.99 16.15
C PHE A 152 -15.03 6.93 15.40
N GLU A 153 -16.23 7.20 15.92
CA GLU A 153 -17.29 7.97 15.23
C GLU A 153 -16.81 9.34 14.73
N ASP A 154 -16.09 10.10 15.57
CA ASP A 154 -15.62 11.46 15.24
C ASP A 154 -14.19 11.52 14.70
N THR A 155 -13.60 10.36 14.37
CA THR A 155 -12.19 10.32 13.94
C THR A 155 -12.00 10.59 12.45
N GLY A 156 -13.07 10.45 11.66
CA GLY A 156 -13.01 10.48 10.19
C GLY A 156 -12.36 9.25 9.56
N ILE A 157 -11.97 8.25 10.36
CA ILE A 157 -11.40 6.98 9.88
C ILE A 157 -12.55 6.03 9.50
N ASP A 158 -12.50 5.44 8.32
CA ASP A 158 -13.49 4.43 7.89
C ASP A 158 -13.29 3.14 8.69
N VAL A 159 -14.29 2.71 9.45
CA VAL A 159 -14.18 1.54 10.33
C VAL A 159 -15.18 0.46 9.93
N LYS A 160 -14.70 -0.79 9.89
CA LYS A 160 -15.53 -1.98 9.73
C LYS A 160 -15.22 -2.97 10.85
N ALA A 161 -16.24 -3.41 11.59
CA ALA A 161 -16.12 -4.55 12.48
C ALA A 161 -16.66 -5.82 11.80
N GLN A 162 -15.96 -6.94 11.96
CA GLN A 162 -16.31 -8.24 11.42
C GLN A 162 -16.16 -9.32 12.50
N ARG A 163 -17.22 -10.11 12.68
CA ARG A 163 -17.22 -11.23 13.62
C ARG A 163 -16.54 -12.45 13.02
N MET A 164 -15.71 -13.11 13.81
CA MET A 164 -15.22 -14.45 13.51
C MET A 164 -16.15 -15.49 14.17
N LEU A 165 -16.78 -16.35 13.36
CA LEU A 165 -17.87 -17.24 13.81
C LEU A 165 -17.43 -18.68 14.07
N ALA A 166 -16.29 -19.12 13.53
CA ALA A 166 -15.80 -20.48 13.68
C ALA A 166 -14.58 -20.53 14.60
N LYS A 167 -14.56 -21.48 15.54
CA LYS A 167 -13.43 -21.66 16.46
C LYS A 167 -12.13 -21.94 15.71
N GLU A 168 -12.21 -22.75 14.66
CA GLU A 168 -11.07 -23.05 13.78
C GLU A 168 -10.49 -21.82 13.07
N ILE A 169 -11.28 -20.75 12.92
CA ILE A 169 -10.82 -19.46 12.41
C ILE A 169 -10.22 -18.65 13.57
N MET A 170 -10.89 -18.59 14.73
CA MET A 170 -10.40 -17.81 15.89
C MET A 170 -9.07 -18.31 16.47
N ASP A 171 -8.76 -19.59 16.28
CA ASP A 171 -7.52 -20.22 16.76
C ASP A 171 -6.34 -20.07 15.76
N ASP A 172 -6.56 -19.50 14.56
CA ASP A 172 -5.56 -19.35 13.50
C ASP A 172 -5.55 -17.94 12.91
N ASP A 173 -4.50 -17.18 13.21
CA ASP A 173 -4.38 -15.78 12.81
C ASP A 173 -4.45 -15.58 11.30
N LEU A 174 -3.91 -16.51 10.50
CA LEU A 174 -3.95 -16.38 9.05
C LEU A 174 -5.39 -16.47 8.54
N LYS A 175 -6.19 -17.39 9.08
CA LYS A 175 -7.62 -17.48 8.73
C LYS A 175 -8.41 -16.24 9.17
N ILE A 176 -8.08 -15.65 10.32
CA ILE A 176 -8.67 -14.38 10.76
C ILE A 176 -8.35 -13.29 9.74
N ILE A 177 -7.10 -13.21 9.29
CA ILE A 177 -6.63 -12.24 8.31
C ILE A 177 -7.36 -12.43 6.97
N ASP A 178 -7.48 -13.66 6.48
CA ASP A 178 -8.18 -13.98 5.22
C ASP A 178 -9.66 -13.59 5.27
N GLU A 179 -10.33 -13.86 6.39
CA GLU A 179 -11.72 -13.44 6.58
C GLU A 179 -11.87 -11.93 6.66
N ALA A 180 -10.99 -11.25 7.41
CA ALA A 180 -10.99 -9.80 7.55
C ALA A 180 -10.59 -9.07 6.25
N PHE A 181 -9.76 -9.71 5.42
CA PHE A 181 -9.31 -9.18 4.14
C PHE A 181 -10.48 -8.85 3.20
N LYS A 182 -11.60 -9.57 3.30
CA LYS A 182 -12.84 -9.29 2.53
C LYS A 182 -13.38 -7.87 2.74
N ALA A 183 -13.01 -7.20 3.84
CA ALA A 183 -13.40 -5.83 4.14
C ALA A 183 -12.32 -4.79 3.77
N VAL A 184 -11.12 -5.21 3.38
CA VAL A 184 -10.03 -4.32 2.93
C VAL A 184 -10.37 -3.76 1.54
N ARG A 185 -10.15 -2.45 1.35
CA ARG A 185 -10.46 -1.75 0.08
C ARG A 185 -9.32 -0.83 -0.39
N THR A 186 -8.11 -1.09 0.07
CA THR A 186 -6.92 -0.27 -0.17
C THR A 186 -5.87 -1.08 -0.92
N GLY A 187 -4.82 -0.43 -1.42
CA GLY A 187 -3.73 -1.12 -2.14
C GLY A 187 -2.87 -2.00 -1.24
N TYR A 188 -2.80 -1.67 0.05
CA TYR A 188 -2.06 -2.39 1.07
C TYR A 188 -2.87 -2.51 2.34
N TYR A 189 -2.61 -3.56 3.12
CA TYR A 189 -3.06 -3.65 4.51
C TYR A 189 -1.92 -4.03 5.43
N SER A 190 -1.99 -3.62 6.69
CA SER A 190 -1.13 -4.12 7.77
C SER A 190 -1.95 -4.77 8.87
N VAL A 191 -1.38 -5.72 9.58
CA VAL A 191 -2.06 -6.47 10.64
C VAL A 191 -1.43 -6.16 11.99
N PHE A 192 -2.29 -5.93 12.98
CA PHE A 192 -1.90 -5.80 14.38
C PHE A 192 -2.94 -6.46 15.27
N GLU A 193 -2.52 -6.92 16.43
CA GLU A 193 -3.41 -7.28 17.52
C GLU A 193 -3.74 -6.03 18.36
N LEU A 194 -4.97 -5.97 18.87
CA LEU A 194 -5.37 -4.89 19.76
C LEU A 194 -4.51 -4.90 21.02
N GLY A 195 -4.06 -3.72 21.45
CA GLY A 195 -3.14 -3.56 22.58
C GLY A 195 -1.66 -3.55 22.17
N TYR A 196 -1.31 -3.99 20.97
CA TYR A 196 0.05 -3.84 20.45
C TYR A 196 0.39 -2.37 20.16
N GLU A 197 1.64 -1.98 20.46
CA GLU A 197 2.13 -0.63 20.20
C GLU A 197 2.51 -0.46 18.73
N ILE A 198 1.62 0.15 17.94
CA ILE A 198 1.89 0.50 16.55
C ILE A 198 2.96 1.59 16.51
N PRO A 199 4.10 1.41 15.82
CA PRO A 199 5.13 2.45 15.70
C PRO A 199 4.56 3.76 15.12
N GLU A 200 4.91 4.91 15.70
CA GLU A 200 4.41 6.23 15.26
C GLU A 200 4.79 6.56 13.80
N ASP A 201 5.90 6.01 13.32
CA ASP A 201 6.42 6.20 11.95
C ASP A 201 6.09 5.03 11.00
N TRP A 202 5.17 4.14 11.38
CA TRP A 202 4.83 2.94 10.63
C TRP A 202 4.40 3.24 9.19
N SER A 203 3.39 4.09 9.02
CA SER A 203 2.86 4.41 7.70
C SER A 203 3.86 5.21 6.85
N PHE A 204 4.68 6.04 7.51
CA PHE A 204 5.78 6.77 6.87
C PHE A 204 6.82 5.81 6.28
N LYS A 205 7.27 4.80 7.04
CA LYS A 205 8.27 3.84 6.58
C LYS A 205 7.80 3.08 5.34
N ILE A 206 6.56 2.59 5.34
CA ILE A 206 5.96 1.89 4.20
C ILE A 206 5.88 2.83 2.99
N ASN A 207 5.37 4.05 3.19
CA ASN A 207 5.26 5.04 2.13
C ASN A 207 6.62 5.46 1.58
N ASN A 208 7.63 5.64 2.42
CA ASN A 208 8.98 5.99 1.98
C ASN A 208 9.56 4.87 1.12
N ALA A 209 9.47 3.61 1.57
CA ALA A 209 9.99 2.47 0.84
C ALA A 209 9.30 2.28 -0.52
N LEU A 210 7.97 2.39 -0.58
CA LEU A 210 7.20 2.25 -1.81
C LEU A 210 7.34 3.48 -2.73
N ASN A 211 7.23 4.68 -2.16
CA ASN A 211 7.02 5.91 -2.93
C ASN A 211 8.27 6.74 -3.19
N LYS A 212 9.20 6.78 -2.24
CA LYS A 212 10.47 7.50 -2.40
C LYS A 212 11.57 6.58 -2.92
N GLU A 213 11.71 5.39 -2.33
CA GLU A 213 12.77 4.43 -2.70
C GLU A 213 12.39 3.48 -3.83
N ASN A 214 11.14 3.53 -4.32
CA ASN A 214 10.65 2.70 -5.44
C ASN A 214 10.83 1.18 -5.23
N LYS A 215 10.81 0.69 -3.99
CA LYS A 215 10.96 -0.74 -3.71
C LYS A 215 9.69 -1.50 -4.10
N PRO A 216 9.78 -2.59 -4.88
CA PRO A 216 8.64 -3.44 -5.22
C PRO A 216 8.29 -4.35 -4.04
N ILE A 217 7.60 -3.79 -3.03
CA ILE A 217 7.26 -4.51 -1.81
C ILE A 217 5.88 -5.14 -1.96
N CYS A 218 5.82 -6.46 -2.09
CA CYS A 218 4.56 -7.21 -2.05
C CYS A 218 4.18 -7.65 -0.64
N TYR A 219 5.17 -7.85 0.22
CA TYR A 219 5.02 -8.38 1.57
C TYR A 219 6.12 -7.87 2.50
N ILE A 220 5.74 -7.50 3.72
CA ILE A 220 6.63 -7.14 4.82
C ILE A 220 6.36 -8.14 5.93
N ARG A 221 7.44 -8.78 6.41
CA ARG A 221 7.38 -9.74 7.51
C ARG A 221 6.93 -9.05 8.81
N PRO A 222 6.20 -9.76 9.68
CA PRO A 222 5.83 -9.23 10.98
C PRO A 222 7.06 -8.93 11.84
N ILE A 223 6.90 -7.96 12.74
CA ILE A 223 7.88 -7.58 13.75
C ILE A 223 7.84 -8.59 14.90
N GLU A 224 6.63 -8.90 15.37
CA GLU A 224 6.37 -9.81 16.49
C GLU A 224 5.02 -10.51 16.30
N GLY A 225 5.02 -11.85 16.25
CA GLY A 225 3.81 -12.62 15.95
C GLY A 225 3.26 -12.24 14.57
N ILE A 226 2.03 -11.70 14.53
CA ILE A 226 1.43 -11.13 13.31
C ILE A 226 1.56 -9.61 13.19
N ASN A 227 2.07 -8.95 14.23
CA ASN A 227 2.08 -7.49 14.32
C ASN A 227 3.06 -6.88 13.34
N GLY A 228 2.62 -5.87 12.60
CA GLY A 228 3.41 -5.24 11.56
C GLY A 228 3.54 -6.07 10.29
N MET A 229 2.81 -7.19 10.15
CA MET A 229 2.73 -7.84 8.85
C MET A 229 2.04 -6.88 7.87
N THR A 230 2.65 -6.58 6.73
CA THR A 230 2.02 -5.79 5.65
C THR A 230 2.00 -6.60 4.38
N ALA A 231 0.88 -6.59 3.66
CA ALA A 231 0.81 -7.19 2.34
C ALA A 231 0.12 -6.24 1.35
N GLN A 232 0.50 -6.39 0.09
CA GLN A 232 -0.21 -5.80 -1.03
C GLN A 232 -1.54 -6.56 -1.23
N THR A 233 -2.65 -5.83 -1.23
CA THR A 233 -4.01 -6.40 -1.34
C THR A 233 -4.15 -7.24 -2.61
N LEU A 234 -3.60 -6.77 -3.73
CA LEU A 234 -3.66 -7.49 -5.00
C LEU A 234 -3.06 -8.90 -4.89
N MET A 235 -1.95 -9.05 -4.17
CA MET A 235 -1.28 -10.34 -4.02
C MET A 235 -2.11 -11.30 -3.17
N HIS A 236 -2.73 -10.82 -2.10
CA HIS A 236 -3.63 -11.64 -1.28
C HIS A 236 -4.82 -12.15 -2.10
N SER A 237 -5.41 -11.32 -2.97
CA SER A 237 -6.54 -11.74 -3.81
C SER A 237 -6.24 -12.92 -4.77
N PHE A 238 -4.97 -13.25 -5.00
CA PHE A 238 -4.54 -14.37 -5.85
C PHE A 238 -4.08 -15.60 -5.05
N LEU A 239 -4.07 -15.54 -3.72
CA LEU A 239 -3.80 -16.66 -2.82
C LEU A 239 -5.11 -17.34 -2.42
#